data_AF-A0AAE4A3F9-F1
#
_entry.id   AF-A0AAE4A3F9-F1
#
_cell.length_a   1.000
_cell.length_b   1.000
_cell.length_c   1.000
_cell.angle_alpha   90.00
_cell.angle_beta   90.00
_cell.angle_gamma   90.00
#
_symmetry.space_group_name_H-M   'P 1'
#
loop_
_entity.id
_entity.type
_entity.pdbx_description
1 polymer ?
#
loop_
_entity_poly.entity_id
_entity_poly.type
_entity_poly.pdbx_seq_one_letter_code
_entity_poly.pdbx_strand_id
1 'polypeptide(L)'
;MADSDNSAQRVALYVVNPREAVSEALDRIAAALPGATVGRPDDVGIVEISLEAVSFDDALTQVWDAIAAAGADDALAFAEHPDLPEHWREQARGPGS
;
A
#
# COMPACT_ATOMS: atom_id res chain seq x y z
N MET A 1 -23.37 14.67 -17.00
CA MET A 1 -22.16 13.86 -17.18
C MET A 1 -21.41 14.03 -15.87
N ALA A 2 -21.53 13.05 -14.97
CA ALA A 2 -21.01 13.18 -13.62
C ALA A 2 -19.49 13.27 -13.70
N ASP A 3 -18.95 14.35 -13.17
CA ASP A 3 -17.56 14.42 -12.74
C ASP A 3 -17.46 13.38 -11.61
N SER A 4 -17.03 12.16 -11.95
CA SER A 4 -16.64 11.21 -10.92
C SER A 4 -15.39 11.82 -10.30
N ASP A 5 -15.57 12.44 -9.13
CA ASP A 5 -14.50 13.07 -8.36
C ASP A 5 -13.45 12.01 -8.04
N ASN A 6 -12.45 11.91 -8.91
CA ASN A 6 -11.30 11.06 -8.71
C ASN A 6 -10.43 11.84 -7.72
N SER A 7 -10.27 11.28 -6.54
CA SER A 7 -9.56 11.92 -5.43
C SER A 7 -8.30 11.11 -5.16
N ALA A 8 -7.20 11.80 -4.88
CA ALA A 8 -5.94 11.19 -4.48
C ALA A 8 -6.14 10.29 -3.24
N GLN A 9 -6.06 8.98 -3.43
CA GLN A 9 -6.10 7.98 -2.39
C GLN A 9 -4.69 7.51 -2.04
N ARG A 10 -4.48 7.14 -0.78
CA ARG A 10 -3.21 6.62 -0.28
C ARG A 10 -3.42 5.28 0.39
N VAL A 11 -2.73 4.27 -0.11
CA VAL A 11 -2.81 2.89 0.38
C VAL A 11 -1.46 2.50 0.94
N ALA A 12 -1.45 1.94 2.15
CA ALA A 12 -0.25 1.46 2.81
C ALA A 12 -0.14 -0.06 2.70
N LEU A 13 1.05 -0.53 2.36
CA LEU A 13 1.41 -1.94 2.29
C LEU A 13 2.53 -2.24 3.28
N TYR A 14 2.52 -3.43 3.85
CA TYR A 14 3.60 -3.96 4.67
C TYR A 14 4.39 -5.01 3.89
N VAL A 15 5.71 -4.91 3.93
CA VAL A 15 6.63 -5.93 3.40
C VAL A 15 6.69 -7.10 4.38
N VAL A 16 6.01 -8.18 4.05
CA VAL A 16 5.95 -9.40 4.88
C VAL A 16 7.24 -10.21 4.73
N ASN A 17 7.87 -10.15 3.56
CA ASN A 17 9.07 -10.94 3.26
C ASN A 17 10.13 -10.09 2.54
N PRO A 18 11.10 -9.52 3.28
CA PRO A 18 12.15 -8.67 2.72
C PRO A 18 13.20 -9.52 2.00
N ARG A 19 12.86 -10.06 0.83
CA ARG A 19 13.82 -10.65 -0.11
C ARG A 19 14.27 -9.60 -1.11
N GLU A 20 15.42 -9.82 -1.76
CA GLU A 20 15.91 -8.97 -2.86
C GLU A 20 14.83 -8.66 -3.93
N ALA A 21 13.84 -9.55 -4.09
CA ALA A 21 12.74 -9.41 -5.03
C ALA A 21 11.72 -8.30 -4.70
N VAL A 22 11.71 -7.71 -3.49
CA VAL A 22 10.74 -6.65 -3.14
C VAL A 22 10.90 -5.40 -4.00
N SER A 23 12.13 -4.97 -4.29
CA SER A 23 12.34 -3.79 -5.13
C SER A 23 11.81 -4.01 -6.56
N GLU A 24 12.09 -5.19 -7.13
CA GLU A 24 11.60 -5.54 -8.46
C GLU A 24 10.07 -5.68 -8.49
N ALA A 25 9.47 -6.21 -7.42
CA ALA A 25 8.02 -6.29 -7.27
C ALA A 25 7.38 -4.90 -7.26
N LEU A 26 7.97 -3.93 -6.53
CA LEU A 26 7.49 -2.55 -6.50
C LEU A 26 7.58 -1.87 -7.87
N ASP A 27 8.65 -2.10 -8.63
CA ASP A 27 8.78 -1.59 -10.01
C ASP A 27 7.69 -2.16 -10.93
N ARG A 28 7.34 -3.45 -10.77
CA ARG A 28 6.25 -4.08 -11.52
C ARG A 28 4.88 -3.54 -11.11
N ILE A 29 4.66 -3.29 -9.82
CA ILE A 29 3.43 -2.66 -9.33
C ILE A 29 3.28 -1.25 -9.89
N ALA A 30 4.36 -0.46 -9.91
CA ALA A 30 4.36 0.87 -10.52
C ALA A 30 4.05 0.82 -12.02
N ALA A 31 4.53 -0.21 -12.74
CA ALA A 31 4.21 -0.42 -14.14
C ALA A 31 2.74 -0.85 -14.36
N ALA A 32 2.13 -1.56 -13.40
CA ALA A 32 0.72 -1.98 -13.45
C ALA A 32 -0.26 -0.85 -13.08
N LEU A 33 0.20 0.17 -12.36
CA LEU A 33 -0.60 1.34 -11.94
C LEU A 33 -0.11 2.63 -12.62
N PRO A 34 -0.38 2.84 -13.91
CA PRO A 34 0.05 4.03 -14.61
C PRO A 34 -0.58 5.28 -13.99
N GLY A 35 0.25 6.18 -13.47
CA GLY A 35 -0.18 7.40 -12.78
C GLY A 35 -0.21 7.29 -11.25
N ALA A 36 0.04 6.11 -10.68
CA ALA A 36 0.29 5.96 -9.26
C ALA A 36 1.74 6.28 -8.91
N THR A 37 1.94 6.83 -7.72
CA THR A 37 3.26 6.99 -7.10
C THR A 37 3.47 5.86 -6.11
N VAL A 38 4.40 4.95 -6.42
CA VAL A 38 4.80 3.86 -5.52
C VAL A 38 6.04 4.31 -4.74
N GLY A 39 5.90 4.39 -3.42
CA GLY A 39 7.01 4.70 -2.52
C GLY A 39 8.00 3.55 -2.37
N ARG A 40 9.09 3.81 -1.65
CA ARG A 40 9.99 2.76 -1.17
C ARG A 40 9.56 2.32 0.23
N PRO A 41 9.89 1.08 0.64
CA PRO A 41 9.69 0.65 2.02
C PRO A 41 10.52 1.54 2.94
N ASP A 42 9.90 1.99 4.03
CA ASP A 42 10.57 2.70 5.11
C ASP A 42 11.35 1.74 6.03
N ASP A 43 11.91 2.28 7.13
CA ASP A 43 12.70 1.50 8.10
C ASP A 43 11.89 0.39 8.80
N VAL A 44 10.56 0.44 8.75
CA VAL A 44 9.65 -0.56 9.32
C VAL A 44 8.99 -1.43 8.24
N GLY A 45 9.38 -1.28 6.97
CA GLY A 45 8.88 -2.08 5.85
C GLY A 45 7.54 -1.62 5.30
N ILE A 46 7.11 -0.39 5.57
CA ILE A 46 5.87 0.18 5.03
C ILE A 46 6.13 0.85 3.68
N VAL A 47 5.35 0.47 2.69
CA VAL A 47 5.32 1.07 1.35
C VAL A 47 4.01 1.84 1.20
N GLU A 48 4.11 3.11 0.81
CA GLU A 48 2.94 3.92 0.50
C GLU A 48 2.72 4.01 -1.01
N ILE A 49 1.50 3.78 -1.46
CA ILE A 49 1.08 3.96 -2.85
C ILE A 49 0.02 5.07 -2.89
N SER A 50 0.27 6.09 -3.70
CA SER A 50 -0.68 7.17 -3.97
C SER A 50 -1.24 7.04 -5.38
N LEU A 51 -2.56 7.02 -5.55
CA LEU A 51 -3.22 6.90 -6.85
C LEU A 51 -4.56 7.65 -6.86
N GLU A 52 -5.00 8.04 -8.04
CA GLU A 52 -6.33 8.65 -8.23
C GLU A 52 -7.38 7.55 -8.37
N ALA A 53 -8.32 7.50 -7.44
CA ALA A 53 -9.40 6.51 -7.43
C ALA A 53 -10.73 7.13 -7.00
N VAL A 54 -11.82 6.52 -7.45
CA VAL A 54 -13.19 7.02 -7.22
C VAL A 54 -13.58 6.86 -5.74
N SER A 55 -12.93 5.93 -5.05
CA SER A 55 -13.08 5.72 -3.61
C SER A 55 -11.85 5.00 -3.06
N PHE A 56 -11.73 4.95 -1.73
CA PHE A 56 -10.68 4.16 -1.08
C PHE A 56 -10.78 2.66 -1.39
N ASP A 57 -11.99 2.11 -1.48
CA ASP A 57 -12.24 0.70 -1.81
C ASP A 57 -11.81 0.38 -3.26
N ASP A 58 -12.08 1.32 -4.17
CA ASP A 58 -11.59 1.26 -5.55
C ASP A 58 -10.06 1.32 -5.59
N ALA A 59 -9.44 2.19 -4.79
CA ALA A 59 -7.98 2.25 -4.66
C ALA A 59 -7.37 0.94 -4.13
N LEU A 60 -7.99 0.34 -3.11
CA LEU A 60 -7.57 -0.97 -2.59
C LEU A 60 -7.67 -2.05 -3.65
N THR A 61 -8.78 -2.08 -4.39
CA THR A 61 -8.99 -3.05 -5.47
C THR A 61 -7.91 -2.89 -6.56
N GLN A 62 -7.66 -1.67 -7.01
CA GLN A 62 -6.61 -1.39 -7.99
C GLN A 62 -5.21 -1.81 -7.49
N VAL A 63 -4.87 -1.49 -6.25
CA VAL A 63 -3.57 -1.88 -5.66
C VAL A 63 -3.47 -3.39 -5.50
N TRP A 64 -4.54 -4.08 -5.10
CA TRP A 64 -4.57 -5.53 -4.99
C TRP A 64 -4.34 -6.21 -6.34
N ASP A 65 -5.05 -5.75 -7.37
CA ASP A 65 -4.90 -6.26 -8.74
C ASP A 65 -3.47 -6.05 -9.25
N ALA A 66 -2.84 -4.93 -8.92
CA ALA A 66 -1.45 -4.65 -9.27
C ALA A 66 -0.45 -5.56 -8.54
N ILE A 67 -0.66 -5.84 -7.25
CA ILE A 67 0.15 -6.79 -6.48
C ILE A 67 0.05 -8.19 -7.09
N ALA A 68 -1.16 -8.64 -7.42
CA ALA A 68 -1.40 -9.94 -8.05
C ALA A 68 -0.74 -10.01 -9.44
N ALA A 69 -0.85 -8.95 -10.25
CA ALA A 69 -0.21 -8.88 -11.56
C ALA A 69 1.33 -8.89 -11.48
N ALA A 70 1.91 -8.30 -10.43
CA ALA A 70 3.34 -8.30 -10.18
C ALA A 70 3.88 -9.64 -9.64
N GLY A 71 2.97 -10.52 -9.18
CA GLY A 71 3.31 -11.75 -8.46
C GLY A 71 3.97 -11.48 -7.12
N ALA A 72 3.48 -10.45 -6.41
CA ALA A 72 4.04 -9.95 -5.16
C ALA A 72 3.13 -10.22 -3.95
N ASP A 73 2.10 -11.04 -4.12
CA ASP A 73 1.10 -11.41 -3.11
C ASP A 73 1.70 -12.19 -1.92
N ASP A 74 2.86 -12.82 -2.11
CA ASP A 74 3.61 -13.51 -1.06
C ASP A 74 4.59 -12.59 -0.29
N ALA A 75 4.85 -11.39 -0.82
CA ALA A 75 5.83 -10.44 -0.30
C ALA A 75 5.20 -9.19 0.31
N LEU A 76 3.98 -8.84 -0.08
CA LEU A 76 3.26 -7.63 0.34
C LEU A 76 1.89 -7.99 0.91
N ALA A 77 1.52 -7.30 1.98
CA ALA A 77 0.17 -7.33 2.54
C ALA A 77 -0.33 -5.90 2.71
N PHE A 78 -1.65 -5.68 2.66
CA PHE A 78 -2.20 -4.39 3.08
C PHE A 78 -1.84 -4.16 4.55
N ALA A 79 -1.23 -3.01 4.84
CA ALA A 79 -1.15 -2.54 6.21
C ALA A 79 -2.60 -2.26 6.62
N GLU A 80 -3.13 -3.02 7.59
CA GLU A 80 -4.54 -2.96 7.95
C GLU A 80 -5.03 -1.51 8.05
N HIS A 81 -6.18 -1.28 7.41
CA HIS A 81 -6.85 -0.01 7.15
C HIS A 81 -6.71 1.02 8.29
N PRO A 82 -6.67 2.34 8.00
CA PRO A 82 -6.59 3.42 9.00
C PRO A 82 -7.69 3.46 10.09
N ASP A 83 -8.64 2.52 10.10
CA ASP A 83 -9.50 2.20 11.26
C ASP A 83 -8.82 1.17 12.17
N LEU A 84 -7.55 1.39 12.53
CA LEU A 84 -6.90 0.58 13.57
C LEU A 84 -7.66 0.78 14.89
N PRO A 85 -8.28 -0.27 15.46
CA PRO A 85 -8.87 -0.18 16.79
C PRO A 85 -7.78 0.15 17.81
N GLU A 86 -8.13 0.99 18.80
CA GLU A 86 -7.18 1.69 19.69
C GLU A 86 -6.15 0.80 20.38
N HIS A 87 -6.45 -0.49 20.56
CA HIS A 87 -5.60 -1.47 21.26
C HIS A 87 -4.27 -1.80 20.56
N TRP A 88 -4.06 -1.40 19.31
CA TRP A 88 -2.76 -1.53 18.63
C TRP A 88 -1.96 -0.22 18.54
N ARG A 89 -2.54 0.95 18.84
CA ARG A 89 -1.75 2.20 18.96
C ARG A 89 -0.78 2.17 20.14
N GLU A 90 -1.07 1.38 21.17
CA GLU A 90 -0.27 1.32 22.39
C GLU A 90 1.08 0.58 22.22
N GLN A 91 1.24 -0.27 21.18
CA GLN A 91 2.49 -0.98 20.92
C GLN A 91 3.49 -0.21 20.04
N ALA A 92 3.04 0.85 19.34
CA ALA A 92 3.91 1.73 18.55
C ALA A 92 4.58 2.84 19.39
N ARG A 93 4.18 3.00 20.66
CA ARG A 93 5.03 3.70 21.64
C ARG A 93 6.01 2.70 22.20
N GLY A 94 7.26 2.76 21.74
CA GLY A 94 8.36 2.06 22.40
C GLY A 94 8.35 2.32 23.90
N PRO A 95 8.84 1.38 24.73
CA PRO A 95 8.85 1.52 26.18
C PRO A 95 9.69 2.73 26.56
N GLY A 96 9.02 3.77 27.02
CA GLY A 96 9.60 5.03 27.44
C GLY A 96 8.94 5.53 28.72
N SER A 97 9.10 4.77 29.80
CA SER A 97 9.24 5.23 31.20
C SER A 97 9.57 4.04 32.10
#